data_AF-A0A367J8B7-F1
#
_entry.id   AF-A0A367J8B7-F1
#
_cell.length_a   1.000
_cell.length_b   1.000
_cell.length_c   1.000
_cell.angle_alpha   90.00
_cell.angle_beta   90.00
_cell.angle_gamma   90.00
#
_symmetry.space_group_name_H-M   'P 1'
#
loop_
_entity.id
_entity.type
_entity.pdbx_description
1 polymer ?
#
loop_
_entity_poly.entity_id
_entity_poly.type
_entity_poly.pdbx_seq_one_letter_code
_entity_poly.pdbx_strand_id
1 'polypeptide(L)'
;MKLSLSALLLVTALVNVQAASSGKSSGSKIICTRPNNRGSGSGLGWRGFCCKTDDDCHESCIKGKCNGRVDPKYASPIGDGTCVNTGNIGSRTGEGWKDYCCESSDDCRDSCIKGKCTGNPNPKYA
;
A
#
# COMPACT_ATOMS: atom_id res chain seq x y z
N MET A 1 -62.61 -12.47 25.05
CA MET A 1 -62.07 -11.45 25.95
C MET A 1 -60.55 -11.51 25.91
N LYS A 2 -59.94 -10.32 25.83
CA LYS A 2 -58.54 -9.94 26.10
C LYS A 2 -57.44 -10.40 25.11
N LEU A 3 -57.15 -9.47 24.21
CA LEU A 3 -55.83 -9.25 23.63
C LEU A 3 -54.76 -9.15 24.73
N SER A 4 -53.60 -9.75 24.52
CA SER A 4 -52.36 -9.29 25.13
C SER A 4 -51.24 -9.38 24.10
N LEU A 5 -50.98 -8.26 23.45
CA LEU A 5 -49.72 -7.99 22.78
C LEU A 5 -48.65 -7.82 23.87
N SER A 6 -47.65 -8.69 23.89
CA SER A 6 -46.42 -8.43 24.64
C SER A 6 -45.31 -8.13 23.65
N ALA A 7 -45.00 -6.84 23.53
CA ALA A 7 -43.84 -6.33 22.83
C ALA A 7 -42.57 -6.67 23.63
N LEU A 8 -41.72 -7.55 23.08
CA LEU A 8 -40.37 -7.75 23.61
C LEU A 8 -39.44 -6.72 22.97
N LEU A 9 -38.89 -5.84 23.79
CA LEU A 9 -37.88 -4.84 23.41
C LEU A 9 -36.64 -5.52 22.82
N LEU A 10 -36.29 -5.15 21.58
CA LEU A 10 -34.95 -5.33 21.03
C LEU A 10 -34.02 -4.27 21.66
N VAL A 11 -33.23 -4.68 22.65
CA VAL A 11 -32.14 -3.85 23.18
C VAL A 11 -31.00 -3.92 22.18
N THR A 12 -30.92 -2.94 21.28
CA THR A 12 -29.76 -2.74 20.41
C THR A 12 -28.62 -2.17 21.25
N ALA A 13 -27.65 -3.01 21.61
CA ALA A 13 -26.39 -2.55 22.17
C ALA A 13 -25.60 -1.82 21.07
N LEU A 14 -25.57 -0.50 21.13
CA LEU A 14 -24.67 0.35 20.36
C LEU A 14 -23.24 0.11 20.87
N VAL A 15 -22.47 -0.72 20.16
CA VAL A 15 -21.01 -0.76 20.32
C VAL A 15 -20.44 0.54 19.77
N ASN A 16 -20.06 1.45 20.66
CA ASN A 16 -19.30 2.64 20.33
C ASN A 16 -17.89 2.23 19.88
N VAL A 17 -17.70 2.01 18.58
CA VAL A 17 -16.35 1.97 17.98
C VAL A 17 -15.78 3.38 18.00
N GLN A 18 -15.19 3.74 19.14
CA GLN A 18 -14.36 4.93 19.24
C GLN A 18 -13.02 4.60 18.60
N ALA A 19 -12.90 4.88 17.30
CA ALA A 19 -11.60 4.99 16.65
C ALA A 19 -10.92 6.28 17.16
N ALA A 20 -10.39 6.21 18.38
CA ALA A 20 -9.52 7.23 18.91
C ALA A 20 -8.12 7.03 18.31
N SER A 21 -7.76 7.84 17.30
CA SER A 21 -6.35 8.07 16.98
C SER A 21 -5.93 9.47 17.42
N SER A 22 -5.90 9.64 18.75
CA SER A 22 -5.18 10.71 19.42
C SER A 22 -3.67 10.50 19.23
N GLY A 23 -3.15 10.83 18.06
CA GLY A 23 -1.72 10.90 17.80
C GLY A 23 -1.22 12.33 17.91
N LYS A 24 -0.78 12.74 19.12
CA LYS A 24 0.02 13.95 19.32
C LYS A 24 1.21 13.90 18.35
N SER A 25 1.25 14.84 17.40
CA SER A 25 2.35 14.97 16.45
C SER A 25 3.58 15.49 17.19
N SER A 26 4.36 14.57 17.75
CA SER A 26 5.67 14.85 18.34
C SER A 26 6.63 15.34 17.25
N GLY A 27 6.68 16.66 17.08
CA GLY A 27 7.88 17.51 17.05
C GLY A 27 9.15 17.13 16.27
N SER A 28 9.15 16.12 15.41
CA SER A 28 10.26 15.88 14.48
C SER A 28 9.80 16.20 13.06
N LYS A 29 10.53 17.05 12.32
CA LYS A 29 10.21 17.41 10.94
C LYS A 29 10.44 16.18 10.06
N ILE A 30 9.44 15.31 9.95
CA ILE A 30 9.49 14.11 9.11
C ILE A 30 9.59 14.55 7.65
N ILE A 31 10.73 14.28 7.00
CA ILE A 31 10.91 14.50 5.56
C ILE A 31 10.39 13.28 4.82
N CYS A 32 9.40 13.47 3.94
CA CYS A 32 8.73 12.41 3.18
C CYS A 32 8.52 12.85 1.72
N THR A 33 8.28 11.90 0.82
CA THR A 33 8.14 12.16 -0.63
C THR A 33 6.92 13.01 -0.96
N ARG A 34 5.80 12.76 -0.26
CA ARG A 34 4.53 13.49 -0.46
C ARG A 34 3.94 13.90 0.89
N PRO A 35 4.12 15.17 1.31
CA PRO A 35 3.59 15.67 2.59
C PRO A 35 2.06 15.63 2.69
N ASN A 36 1.37 15.99 1.60
CA ASN A 36 -0.09 16.14 1.57
C ASN A 36 -0.88 14.82 1.64
N ASN A 37 -0.21 13.67 1.79
CA ASN A 37 -0.87 12.38 2.02
C ASN A 37 -1.27 12.18 3.50
N ARG A 38 -0.64 12.91 4.43
CA ARG A 38 -0.80 12.73 5.89
C ARG A 38 -2.20 13.14 6.36
N GLY A 39 -2.92 12.21 6.99
CA GLY A 39 -4.26 12.45 7.52
C GLY A 39 -5.33 12.55 6.43
N SER A 40 -5.05 12.06 5.22
CA SER A 40 -6.04 12.00 4.14
C SER A 40 -7.05 10.88 4.33
N GLY A 41 -6.67 9.77 4.97
CA GLY A 41 -7.50 8.58 5.13
C GLY A 41 -7.88 7.91 3.81
N SER A 42 -7.15 8.18 2.73
CA SER A 42 -7.49 7.71 1.37
C SER A 42 -7.06 6.27 1.09
N GLY A 43 -6.12 5.71 1.86
CA GLY A 43 -5.52 4.40 1.62
C GLY A 43 -4.60 4.34 0.39
N LEU A 44 -4.21 5.49 -0.17
CA LEU A 44 -3.45 5.57 -1.44
C LEU A 44 -1.98 5.99 -1.26
N GLY A 45 -1.48 6.01 -0.02
CA GLY A 45 -0.10 6.38 0.27
C GLY A 45 0.89 5.29 -0.11
N TRP A 46 1.83 5.64 -0.99
CA TRP A 46 2.92 4.79 -1.44
C TRP A 46 4.12 4.84 -0.51
N ARG A 47 5.04 3.88 -0.61
CA ARG A 47 6.26 3.84 0.19
C ARG A 47 6.99 5.20 0.22
N GLY A 48 7.24 5.70 1.43
CA GLY A 48 7.91 6.98 1.67
C GLY A 48 7.00 8.22 1.70
N PHE A 49 5.71 8.10 1.37
CA PHE A 49 4.74 9.21 1.50
C PHE A 49 4.46 9.49 2.98
N CYS A 50 4.11 10.73 3.35
CA CYS A 50 3.78 11.01 4.74
C CYS A 50 2.45 10.38 5.14
N CYS A 51 2.37 9.90 6.37
CA CYS A 51 1.14 9.33 6.95
C CYS A 51 1.01 9.73 8.42
N LYS A 52 -0.22 9.69 8.93
CA LYS A 52 -0.62 9.87 10.33
C LYS A 52 -1.11 8.54 10.91
N THR A 53 -1.91 7.80 10.14
CA THR A 53 -2.41 6.46 10.49
C THR A 53 -2.27 5.52 9.28
N ASP A 54 -2.54 4.23 9.48
CA ASP A 54 -2.50 3.24 8.41
C ASP A 54 -3.50 3.53 7.29
N ASP A 55 -4.61 4.23 7.60
CA ASP A 55 -5.62 4.66 6.62
C ASP A 55 -5.08 5.63 5.57
N ASP A 56 -3.89 6.20 5.77
CA ASP A 56 -3.24 7.04 4.76
C ASP A 56 -2.47 6.23 3.71
N CYS A 57 -2.28 4.92 3.91
CA CYS A 57 -1.31 4.11 3.19
C CYS A 57 -1.96 2.91 2.50
N HIS A 58 -1.30 2.40 1.45
CA HIS A 58 -1.65 1.11 0.86
C HIS A 58 -1.41 -0.07 1.81
N GLU A 59 -0.41 0.02 2.69
CA GLU A 59 -0.07 -1.04 3.64
C GLU A 59 -0.11 -0.54 5.10
N SER A 60 0.89 0.22 5.53
CA SER A 60 0.96 0.68 6.92
C SER A 60 1.78 1.97 7.06
N CYS A 61 1.52 2.70 8.13
CA CYS A 61 2.19 3.92 8.52
C CYS A 61 3.26 3.67 9.58
N ILE A 62 4.54 3.67 9.17
CA ILE A 62 5.67 3.39 10.06
C ILE A 62 6.47 4.67 10.27
N LYS A 63 6.55 5.14 11.52
CA LYS A 63 7.30 6.36 11.89
C LYS A 63 6.92 7.58 11.03
N GLY A 64 5.64 7.70 10.69
CA GLY A 64 5.07 8.79 9.89
C GLY A 64 5.34 8.72 8.39
N LYS A 65 5.81 7.58 7.87
CA LYS A 65 5.90 7.29 6.44
C LYS A 65 5.16 6.01 6.07
N CYS A 66 4.50 6.00 4.93
CA CYS A 66 3.91 4.78 4.39
C CYS A 66 5.03 3.79 4.02
N ASN A 67 4.78 2.51 4.29
CA ASN A 67 5.60 1.41 3.80
C ASN A 67 4.93 0.74 2.58
N GLY A 68 5.59 -0.27 2.01
CA GLY A 68 5.00 -1.15 1.01
C GLY A 68 5.50 -0.93 -0.40
N ARG A 69 4.57 -0.99 -1.36
CA ARG A 69 4.87 -0.77 -2.78
C ARG A 69 5.33 0.64 -3.11
N VAL A 70 6.25 0.75 -4.07
CA VAL A 70 6.77 2.02 -4.60
C VAL A 70 5.76 2.61 -5.57
N ASP A 71 5.62 3.94 -5.56
CA ASP A 71 4.88 4.64 -6.61
C ASP A 71 5.60 4.43 -7.95
N PRO A 72 4.95 3.80 -8.95
CA PRO A 72 5.54 3.55 -10.27
C PRO A 72 6.07 4.82 -10.95
N LYS A 73 5.52 5.99 -10.61
CA LYS A 73 5.99 7.29 -11.11
C LYS A 73 7.40 7.64 -10.62
N TYR A 74 7.79 7.16 -9.44
CA TYR A 74 9.08 7.45 -8.80
C TYR A 74 10.01 6.23 -8.78
N ALA A 75 9.58 5.10 -9.36
CA ALA A 75 10.40 3.91 -9.48
C ALA A 75 11.62 4.17 -10.37
N SER A 76 12.81 3.96 -9.82
CA SER A 76 14.09 4.11 -10.54
C SER A 76 14.69 2.72 -10.79
N PRO A 77 15.27 2.46 -11.97
CA PRO A 77 15.92 1.18 -12.26
C PRO A 77 16.92 0.79 -11.17
N ILE A 78 16.88 -0.47 -10.76
CA ILE A 78 17.86 -1.05 -9.84
C ILE A 78 18.88 -1.81 -10.69
N GLY A 79 20.17 -1.57 -10.48
CA GLY A 79 21.25 -2.23 -11.23
C GLY A 79 21.75 -1.42 -12.44
N ASP A 80 22.10 -2.11 -13.52
CA ASP A 80 22.71 -1.52 -14.73
C ASP A 80 21.73 -0.72 -15.61
N GLY A 81 20.46 -0.64 -15.23
CA GLY A 81 19.42 0.12 -15.94
C GLY A 81 18.94 -0.52 -17.25
N THR A 82 19.29 -1.77 -17.54
CA THR A 82 19.00 -2.42 -18.84
C THR A 82 17.64 -3.12 -18.92
N CYS A 83 16.74 -2.90 -17.96
CA CYS A 83 15.43 -3.53 -17.88
C CYS A 83 14.33 -2.68 -18.57
N VAL A 84 13.24 -3.32 -19.03
CA VAL A 84 12.29 -2.72 -19.99
C VAL A 84 11.12 -1.96 -19.33
N ASN A 85 10.80 -2.24 -18.06
CA ASN A 85 9.63 -1.66 -17.39
C ASN A 85 9.91 -1.30 -15.92
N THR A 86 10.25 -0.05 -15.67
CA THR A 86 10.58 0.47 -14.32
C THR A 86 9.38 0.55 -13.40
N GLY A 87 8.16 0.67 -13.94
CA GLY A 87 6.94 0.71 -13.15
C GLY A 87 6.65 -0.59 -12.36
N ASN A 88 7.36 -1.67 -12.70
CA ASN A 88 7.24 -2.96 -12.02
C ASN A 88 8.09 -3.06 -10.73
N ILE A 89 9.03 -2.14 -10.52
CA ILE A 89 9.96 -2.18 -9.38
C ILE A 89 9.23 -1.94 -8.06
N GLY A 90 9.36 -2.89 -7.12
CA GLY A 90 8.71 -2.80 -5.82
C GLY A 90 7.19 -2.74 -5.93
N SER A 91 6.62 -3.25 -7.02
CA SER A 91 5.18 -3.30 -7.27
C SER A 91 4.52 -4.43 -6.46
N ARG A 92 5.27 -5.52 -6.22
CA ARG A 92 4.87 -6.74 -5.52
C ARG A 92 3.61 -7.41 -6.08
N THR A 93 3.34 -7.22 -7.37
CA THR A 93 2.14 -7.78 -8.02
C THR A 93 2.34 -9.22 -8.48
N GLY A 94 3.58 -9.71 -8.57
CA GLY A 94 3.91 -11.00 -9.17
C GLY A 94 3.68 -11.05 -10.69
N GLU A 95 3.55 -9.90 -11.35
CA GLU A 95 3.14 -9.85 -12.77
C GLU A 95 4.29 -9.54 -13.75
N GLY A 96 5.50 -9.26 -13.25
CA GLY A 96 6.66 -8.95 -14.05
C GLY A 96 7.07 -10.09 -15.00
N TRP A 97 7.14 -9.77 -16.28
CA TRP A 97 7.61 -10.67 -17.34
C TRP A 97 9.13 -10.61 -17.47
N LYS A 98 9.72 -11.53 -18.24
CA LYS A 98 11.17 -11.52 -18.54
C LYS A 98 11.64 -10.11 -18.93
N ASP A 99 12.79 -9.70 -18.37
CA ASP A 99 13.47 -8.43 -18.58
C ASP A 99 12.74 -7.17 -18.04
N TYR A 100 11.59 -7.32 -17.37
CA TYR A 100 10.98 -6.22 -16.60
C TYR A 100 11.84 -5.89 -15.38
N CYS A 101 11.80 -4.63 -14.94
CA CYS A 101 12.59 -4.22 -13.79
C CYS A 101 11.97 -4.76 -12.48
N CYS A 102 12.80 -5.12 -11.51
CA CYS A 102 12.34 -5.60 -10.20
C CYS A 102 13.26 -5.16 -9.07
N GLU A 103 12.69 -5.05 -7.88
CA GLU A 103 13.38 -4.93 -6.59
C GLU A 103 13.52 -6.29 -5.91
N SER A 104 12.51 -7.14 -6.04
CA SER A 104 12.48 -8.47 -5.45
C SER A 104 11.68 -9.45 -6.33
N SER A 105 11.77 -10.75 -6.03
CA SER A 105 11.01 -11.78 -6.78
C SER A 105 9.49 -11.60 -6.66
N ASP A 106 8.99 -10.90 -5.63
CA ASP A 106 7.56 -10.56 -5.50
C ASP A 106 7.07 -9.65 -6.65
N ASP A 107 7.97 -8.99 -7.37
CA ASP A 107 7.63 -8.17 -8.54
C ASP A 107 7.46 -9.02 -9.82
N CYS A 108 7.86 -10.29 -9.80
CA CYS A 108 8.04 -11.12 -10.99
C CYS A 108 7.12 -12.34 -10.99
N ARG A 109 6.81 -12.86 -12.18
CA ARG A 109 6.14 -14.16 -12.34
C ARG A 109 7.02 -15.36 -11.98
N ASP A 110 8.33 -15.16 -12.06
CA ASP A 110 9.36 -16.14 -11.72
C ASP A 110 10.30 -15.53 -10.65
N SER A 111 11.51 -15.10 -11.04
CA SER A 111 12.51 -14.62 -10.08
C SER A 111 13.04 -13.25 -10.48
N CYS A 112 13.51 -12.48 -9.50
CA CYS A 112 14.25 -11.24 -9.73
C CYS A 112 15.76 -11.50 -9.61
N ILE A 113 16.50 -11.38 -10.72
CA ILE A 113 17.96 -11.55 -10.76
C ILE A 113 18.61 -10.29 -11.31
N LYS A 114 19.50 -9.67 -10.51
CA LYS A 114 20.22 -8.44 -10.88
C LYS A 114 19.29 -7.32 -11.39
N GLY A 115 18.16 -7.14 -10.72
CA GLY A 115 17.17 -6.09 -11.04
C GLY A 115 16.27 -6.40 -12.24
N LYS A 116 16.32 -7.62 -12.78
CA LYS A 116 15.49 -8.08 -13.90
C LYS A 116 14.69 -9.33 -13.57
N CYS A 117 13.43 -9.35 -13.98
CA CYS A 117 12.60 -10.54 -13.91
C CYS A 117 13.07 -11.61 -14.91
N THR A 118 13.05 -12.87 -14.50
CA THR A 118 13.38 -14.04 -15.33
C THR A 118 12.12 -14.71 -15.90
N GLY A 119 12.29 -15.83 -16.60
CA GLY A 119 11.20 -16.63 -17.14
C GLY A 119 10.86 -16.31 -18.59
N ASN A 120 9.57 -16.41 -18.93
CA ASN A 120 9.08 -16.23 -20.30
C ASN A 120 8.87 -14.74 -20.65
N PRO A 121 9.15 -14.33 -21.89
CA PRO A 121 8.84 -12.99 -22.36
C PRO A 121 7.33 -12.74 -22.38
N ASN A 122 6.95 -11.46 -22.36
CA ASN A 122 5.54 -11.07 -22.43
C ASN A 122 4.95 -11.50 -23.79
N PRO A 123 3.91 -12.35 -23.82
CA PRO A 123 3.34 -12.88 -25.06
C PRO A 123 2.68 -11.79 -25.93
N LYS A 124 2.37 -10.62 -25.37
CA LYS A 124 1.86 -9.48 -26.14
C LYS A 124 2.91 -8.89 -27.10
N TYR A 125 4.19 -9.15 -26.85
CA TYR A 125 5.32 -8.59 -27.59
C TYR A 125 6.29 -9.67 -28.09
N ALA A 126 5.91 -10.95 -27.97
CA ALA A 126 6.70 -12.11 -28.37
C ALA A 126 6.50 -12.46 -29.86
#